data_AF-A0A7G2IZK1-F1
#
_entry.id   AF-A0A7G2IZK1-F1
#
_cell.length_a   1.000
_cell.length_b   1.000
_cell.length_c   1.000
_cell.angle_alpha   90.00
_cell.angle_beta   90.00
_cell.angle_gamma   90.00
#
_symmetry.space_group_name_H-M   'P 1'
#
loop_
_entity.id
_entity.type
_entity.pdbx_description
1 polymer ?
#
loop_
_entity_poly.entity_id
_entity_poly.type
_entity_poly.pdbx_seq_one_letter_code
_entity_poly.pdbx_strand_id
1 'polypeptide(L)'
;MQNKLLAAKAALPDYDRTKLVPRIVHLGFGAFHRAHQGVYADILAADHGSDWGYCEVNLIGGEQQIFDLKQQDNLYTVAEMSADAWTARVVGVVKNALHAQVDGLESVLAAMCEPQVAIVSLTITEKGYCHSPATGELMLDNPMIAADLQNPKQPKTAPGVVVEALARRKAAGLAAFTVMSCDNMPENGHVMRNVVTAYARAVDEELAAWIEQHVTFPSTMVDRIVPAVTPETLDKIEHITGVRDPAGVACEPFRQWVIEDNFVSGRPEWEKAGAELVADVIPFEEMKLRMLNGSHSFLAYLGYLAGYQHINDCMDDENYRLAARALMLQEQAPTLKVKGVDLQRYADLLIERYSNPALRHRTWQIAMDGSQKLPQRMLDSVRWHIVNGSHFDLLALGVAGWMRYVGGVDEQGQAIEISDPLLPVIQNAVRSSNEGEERVRALLAIDAIFGRELPQVELFKNQVTQAYLALLAEGAKATVAKYAAKLK
;
A
#
# COMPACT_ATOMS: atom_id res chain seq x y z
N MET A 1 -15.79 21.42 25.84
CA MET A 1 -16.13 22.11 24.57
C MET A 1 -16.96 21.15 23.74
N GLN A 2 -18.06 21.60 23.14
CA GLN A 2 -18.86 20.77 22.25
C GLN A 2 -17.99 20.40 21.04
N ASN A 3 -17.88 19.10 20.73
CA ASN A 3 -17.09 18.63 19.60
C ASN A 3 -17.67 19.18 18.30
N LYS A 4 -16.91 20.03 17.60
CA LYS A 4 -17.37 20.74 16.39
C LYS A 4 -17.59 19.80 15.20
N LEU A 5 -16.96 18.62 15.19
CA LEU A 5 -17.12 17.65 14.10
C LEU A 5 -18.55 17.15 13.95
N LEU A 6 -19.33 17.12 15.04
CA LEU A 6 -20.76 16.75 14.97
C LEU A 6 -21.65 17.84 14.37
N ALA A 7 -21.09 19.00 13.99
CA ALA A 7 -21.77 20.04 13.23
C ALA A 7 -21.28 20.13 11.77
N ALA A 8 -20.38 19.22 11.35
CA ALA A 8 -19.86 19.19 10.00
C ALA A 8 -20.97 18.87 8.99
N LYS A 9 -20.90 19.47 7.80
CA LYS A 9 -21.68 19.09 6.62
C LYS A 9 -21.14 17.78 6.05
N ALA A 10 -21.44 16.69 6.75
CA ALA A 10 -20.96 15.33 6.48
C ALA A 10 -22.02 14.32 6.94
N ALA A 11 -21.90 13.07 6.49
CA ALA A 11 -22.53 11.95 7.19
C ALA A 11 -21.91 11.86 8.59
N LEU A 12 -22.74 11.89 9.63
CA LEU A 12 -22.29 11.83 11.02
C LEU A 12 -22.58 10.43 11.59
N PRO A 13 -21.88 10.00 12.65
CA PRO A 13 -22.23 8.77 13.36
C PRO A 13 -23.64 8.90 13.96
N ASP A 14 -24.61 8.21 13.39
CA ASP A 14 -26.00 8.14 13.87
C ASP A 14 -26.26 6.96 14.82
N TYR A 15 -25.22 6.16 15.06
CA TYR A 15 -25.21 5.05 16.00
C TYR A 15 -24.64 5.45 17.38
N ASP A 16 -25.00 4.68 18.41
CA ASP A 16 -24.52 4.91 19.77
C ASP A 16 -23.08 4.44 19.95
N ARG A 17 -22.13 5.38 19.83
CA ARG A 17 -20.70 5.14 20.00
C ARG A 17 -20.34 4.55 21.37
N THR A 18 -21.18 4.65 22.40
CA THR A 18 -20.90 4.07 23.72
C THR A 18 -21.08 2.54 23.74
N LYS A 19 -21.84 1.98 22.79
CA LYS A 19 -22.05 0.53 22.65
C LYS A 19 -20.92 -0.20 21.93
N LEU A 20 -20.09 0.55 21.21
CA LEU A 20 -18.90 0.01 20.55
C LEU A 20 -17.87 -0.47 21.59
N VAL A 21 -17.36 -1.66 21.35
CA VAL A 21 -16.34 -2.35 22.15
C VAL A 21 -15.02 -2.34 21.38
N PRO A 22 -13.87 -1.95 21.97
CA PRO A 22 -12.58 -1.99 21.27
C PRO A 22 -12.12 -3.45 21.09
N ARG A 23 -12.61 -4.07 20.00
CA ARG A 23 -12.33 -5.46 19.63
C ARG A 23 -11.15 -5.57 18.66
N ILE A 24 -10.78 -4.46 18.03
CA ILE A 24 -9.65 -4.36 17.11
C ILE A 24 -8.64 -3.38 17.67
N VAL A 25 -7.37 -3.79 17.75
CA VAL A 25 -6.25 -2.86 17.91
C VAL A 25 -5.63 -2.65 16.53
N HIS A 26 -5.42 -1.41 16.12
CA HIS A 26 -4.76 -1.11 14.85
C HIS A 26 -3.39 -0.47 15.08
N LEU A 27 -2.35 -1.04 14.48
CA LEU A 27 -0.99 -0.51 14.53
C LEU A 27 -0.72 0.30 13.24
N GLY A 28 -0.43 1.59 13.41
CA GLY A 28 -0.21 2.52 12.31
C GLY A 28 -1.48 3.30 11.96
N PHE A 29 -1.83 4.31 12.75
CA PHE A 29 -2.96 5.20 12.51
C PHE A 29 -2.67 6.21 11.38
N GLY A 30 -2.46 5.69 10.17
CA GLY A 30 -2.13 6.45 8.97
C GLY A 30 -3.35 7.08 8.29
N ALA A 31 -3.11 7.78 7.18
CA ALA A 31 -4.18 8.32 6.36
C ALA A 31 -4.98 7.18 5.67
N PHE A 32 -4.29 6.13 5.22
CA PHE A 32 -4.93 5.00 4.54
C PHE A 32 -5.90 4.26 5.45
N HIS A 33 -5.49 3.91 6.68
CA HIS A 33 -6.37 3.24 7.64
C HIS A 33 -7.66 4.02 7.88
N ARG A 34 -7.53 5.32 8.18
CA ARG A 34 -8.65 6.24 8.37
C ARG A 34 -9.62 6.25 7.18
N ALA A 35 -9.09 6.33 5.97
CA ALA A 35 -9.89 6.36 4.76
C ALA A 35 -10.37 4.98 4.29
N HIS A 36 -9.88 3.87 4.85
CA HIS A 36 -10.18 2.52 4.37
C HIS A 36 -10.83 1.66 5.46
N GLN A 37 -10.07 0.94 6.29
CA GLN A 37 -10.66 0.01 7.27
C GLN A 37 -11.58 0.71 8.27
N GLY A 38 -11.23 1.94 8.68
CA GLY A 38 -12.07 2.76 9.55
C GLY A 38 -13.45 3.06 8.93
N VAL A 39 -13.50 3.32 7.61
CA VAL A 39 -14.75 3.56 6.89
C VAL A 39 -15.60 2.28 6.78
N TYR A 40 -14.99 1.11 6.52
CA TYR A 40 -15.72 -0.16 6.52
C TYR A 40 -16.38 -0.42 7.88
N ALA A 41 -15.64 -0.22 8.97
CA ALA A 41 -16.16 -0.40 10.31
C ALA A 41 -17.27 0.61 10.66
N ASP A 42 -17.12 1.86 10.22
CA ASP A 42 -18.11 2.93 10.45
C ASP A 42 -19.43 2.65 9.72
N ILE A 43 -19.35 2.14 8.48
CA ILE A 43 -20.53 1.66 7.73
C ILE A 43 -21.21 0.52 8.47
N LEU A 44 -20.46 -0.47 8.98
CA LEU A 44 -21.06 -1.57 9.75
C LEU A 44 -21.71 -1.09 11.04
N ALA A 45 -21.12 -0.11 11.73
CA ALA A 45 -21.69 0.45 12.95
C ALA A 45 -23.01 1.18 12.67
N ALA A 46 -23.04 1.99 11.60
CA ALA A 46 -24.23 2.76 11.19
C ALA A 46 -25.34 1.86 10.62
N ASP A 47 -25.01 1.06 9.60
CA ASP A 47 -26.02 0.40 8.77
C ASP A 47 -26.38 -1.02 9.26
N HIS A 48 -25.50 -1.62 10.08
CA HIS A 48 -25.63 -3.01 10.51
C HIS A 48 -25.53 -3.19 12.03
N GLY A 49 -25.45 -2.11 12.81
CA GLY A 49 -25.44 -2.15 14.27
C GLY A 49 -24.24 -2.89 14.86
N SER A 50 -23.12 -2.94 14.14
CA SER A 50 -21.89 -3.58 14.61
C SER A 50 -21.39 -2.91 15.90
N ASP A 51 -20.94 -3.73 16.85
CA ASP A 51 -20.31 -3.27 18.09
C ASP A 51 -18.77 -3.23 18.01
N TRP A 52 -18.19 -3.49 16.84
CA TRP A 52 -16.73 -3.55 16.66
C TRP A 52 -16.13 -2.16 16.55
N GLY A 53 -15.56 -1.68 17.66
CA GLY A 53 -14.75 -0.47 17.74
C GLY A 53 -13.25 -0.73 17.70
N TYR A 54 -12.49 0.36 17.54
CA TYR A 54 -11.04 0.36 17.43
C TYR A 54 -10.33 0.97 18.64
N CYS A 55 -9.19 0.39 18.98
CA CYS A 55 -8.10 1.07 19.70
C CYS A 55 -6.98 1.37 18.70
N GLU A 56 -6.78 2.64 18.37
CA GLU A 56 -5.75 3.08 17.44
C GLU A 56 -4.41 3.20 18.15
N VAL A 57 -3.33 2.71 17.53
CA VAL A 57 -2.00 2.71 18.12
C VAL A 57 -0.96 3.16 17.11
N ASN A 58 -0.15 4.14 17.49
CA ASN A 58 1.10 4.45 16.81
C ASN A 58 2.31 4.03 17.68
N LEU A 59 3.23 3.26 17.08
CA LEU A 59 4.46 2.80 17.74
C LEU A 59 5.64 3.74 17.46
N ILE A 60 5.79 4.17 16.20
CA ILE A 60 6.90 4.96 15.70
C ILE A 60 6.35 6.11 14.86
N GLY A 61 6.58 7.34 15.31
CA GLY A 61 6.02 8.54 14.70
C GLY A 61 4.50 8.60 14.80
N GLY A 62 3.93 9.71 14.35
CA GLY A 62 2.48 9.88 14.34
C GLY A 62 1.91 10.40 15.66
N GLU A 63 2.75 11.02 16.49
CA GLU A 63 2.41 11.60 17.79
C GLU A 63 1.31 12.65 17.67
N GLN A 64 1.44 13.54 16.68
CA GLN A 64 0.51 14.65 16.45
C GLN A 64 -0.88 14.13 16.06
N GLN A 65 -0.94 13.09 15.23
CA GLN A 65 -2.20 12.47 14.78
C GLN A 65 -2.98 11.89 15.95
N ILE A 66 -2.31 11.18 16.86
CA ILE A 66 -2.95 10.65 18.08
C ILE A 66 -3.38 11.78 19.02
N PHE A 67 -2.55 12.82 19.15
CA PHE A 67 -2.89 13.99 19.96
C PHE A 67 -4.15 14.69 19.43
N ASP A 68 -4.18 15.00 18.14
CA ASP A 68 -5.30 15.67 17.47
C ASP A 68 -6.60 14.89 17.64
N LEU A 69 -6.55 13.56 17.42
CA LEU A 69 -7.69 12.67 17.55
C LEU A 69 -8.28 12.68 18.98
N LYS A 70 -7.43 12.68 20.01
CA LYS A 70 -7.86 12.77 21.42
C LYS A 70 -8.57 14.08 21.76
N GLN A 71 -8.20 15.19 21.12
CA GLN A 71 -8.83 16.50 21.38
C GLN A 71 -10.25 16.60 20.80
N GLN A 72 -10.65 15.65 19.95
CA GLN A 72 -11.92 15.65 19.24
C GLN A 72 -12.71 14.37 19.47
N ASP A 73 -12.68 13.85 20.71
CA ASP A 73 -13.46 12.68 21.15
C ASP A 73 -13.26 11.45 20.24
N ASN A 74 -12.06 11.30 19.69
CA ASN A 74 -11.68 10.28 18.73
C ASN A 74 -12.51 10.23 17.44
N LEU A 75 -13.15 11.33 17.05
CA LEU A 75 -13.79 11.47 15.73
C LEU A 75 -12.76 11.93 14.69
N TYR A 76 -12.98 11.64 13.41
CA TYR A 76 -12.21 12.25 12.32
C TYR A 76 -13.02 12.26 11.02
N THR A 77 -12.63 13.09 10.07
CA THR A 77 -13.34 13.30 8.81
C THR A 77 -12.64 12.59 7.66
N VAL A 78 -13.41 11.85 6.86
CA VAL A 78 -13.00 11.30 5.57
C VAL A 78 -13.77 12.03 4.48
N ALA A 79 -13.07 12.74 3.61
CA ALA A 79 -13.64 13.37 2.44
C ALA A 79 -13.34 12.54 1.19
N GLU A 80 -14.39 12.10 0.50
CA GLU A 80 -14.31 11.41 -0.79
C GLU A 80 -14.45 12.44 -1.91
N MET A 81 -13.49 12.47 -2.82
CA MET A 81 -13.37 13.52 -3.83
C MET A 81 -13.33 12.91 -5.23
N SER A 82 -14.31 13.25 -6.07
CA SER A 82 -14.29 12.98 -7.51
C SER A 82 -14.56 14.25 -8.33
N ALA A 83 -14.57 14.12 -9.66
CA ALA A 83 -15.00 15.20 -10.55
C ALA A 83 -16.45 15.63 -10.27
N ASP A 84 -17.31 14.66 -9.98
CA ASP A 84 -18.77 14.85 -9.94
C ASP A 84 -19.32 15.16 -8.55
N ALA A 85 -18.65 14.67 -7.50
CA ALA A 85 -19.17 14.76 -6.15
C ALA A 85 -18.07 14.83 -5.09
N TRP A 86 -18.39 15.54 -4.02
CA TRP A 86 -17.61 15.58 -2.80
C TRP A 86 -18.54 15.21 -1.66
N THR A 87 -18.25 14.08 -1.02
CA THR A 87 -18.97 13.60 0.16
C THR A 87 -18.00 13.57 1.33
N ALA A 88 -18.50 13.81 2.53
CA ALA A 88 -17.71 13.72 3.75
C ALA A 88 -18.42 12.82 4.75
N ARG A 89 -17.64 12.08 5.53
CA ARG A 89 -18.09 11.25 6.65
C ARG A 89 -17.25 11.58 7.87
N VAL A 90 -17.90 11.85 9.00
CA VAL A 90 -17.23 11.84 10.30
C VAL A 90 -17.28 10.41 10.83
N VAL A 91 -16.13 9.79 10.98
CA VAL A 91 -15.98 8.42 11.46
C VAL A 91 -15.94 8.40 12.98
N GLY A 92 -16.68 7.47 13.60
CA GLY A 92 -16.88 7.40 15.04
C GLY A 92 -16.47 6.09 15.70
N VAL A 93 -15.85 5.15 14.98
CA VAL A 93 -15.54 3.80 15.50
C VAL A 93 -14.38 3.74 16.48
N VAL A 94 -13.57 4.79 16.58
CA VAL A 94 -12.42 4.82 17.49
C VAL A 94 -12.88 5.05 18.92
N LYS A 95 -12.51 4.11 19.79
CA LYS A 95 -12.80 4.12 21.23
C LYS A 95 -11.64 4.61 22.06
N ASN A 96 -10.42 4.31 21.62
CA ASN A 96 -9.21 4.76 22.26
C ASN A 96 -8.14 5.00 21.21
N ALA A 97 -7.18 5.87 21.53
CA ALA A 97 -6.03 6.19 20.70
C ALA A 97 -4.80 6.24 21.60
N LEU A 98 -3.72 5.55 21.23
CA LEU A 98 -2.52 5.43 22.04
C LEU A 98 -1.28 5.69 21.19
N HIS A 99 -0.27 6.29 21.79
CA HIS A 99 1.06 6.39 21.21
C HIS A 99 2.09 5.81 22.19
N ALA A 100 2.93 4.88 21.72
CA ALA A 100 3.85 4.14 22.60
C ALA A 100 4.81 5.04 23.39
N GLN A 101 5.22 6.18 22.82
CA GLN A 101 6.09 7.16 23.50
C GLN A 101 5.35 8.19 24.37
N VAL A 102 4.04 8.38 24.17
CA VAL A 102 3.25 9.40 24.89
C VAL A 102 2.49 8.76 26.05
N ASP A 103 1.75 7.69 25.75
CA ASP A 103 0.95 6.93 26.73
C ASP A 103 1.74 5.79 27.39
N GLY A 104 2.90 5.44 26.82
CA GLY A 104 3.76 4.36 27.27
C GLY A 104 3.43 3.02 26.63
N LEU A 105 4.47 2.21 26.40
CA LEU A 105 4.36 0.86 25.83
C LEU A 105 3.46 -0.07 26.66
N GLU A 106 3.49 0.04 27.99
CA GLU A 106 2.64 -0.77 28.86
C GLU A 106 1.15 -0.51 28.64
N SER A 107 0.76 0.74 28.36
CA SER A 107 -0.64 1.07 28.03
C SER A 107 -1.07 0.40 26.71
N VAL A 108 -0.17 0.34 25.73
CA VAL A 108 -0.40 -0.36 24.46
C VAL A 108 -0.54 -1.87 24.68
N LEU A 109 0.40 -2.48 25.42
CA LEU A 109 0.37 -3.92 25.70
C LEU A 109 -0.84 -4.31 26.55
N ALA A 110 -1.23 -3.46 27.51
CA ALA A 110 -2.44 -3.66 28.30
C ALA A 110 -3.69 -3.67 27.41
N ALA A 111 -3.83 -2.70 26.51
CA ALA A 111 -4.94 -2.65 25.55
C ALA A 111 -4.99 -3.91 24.67
N MET A 112 -3.85 -4.37 24.14
CA MET A 112 -3.76 -5.60 23.34
C MET A 112 -4.05 -6.89 24.14
N CYS A 113 -3.91 -6.83 25.47
CA CYS A 113 -4.22 -7.94 26.37
C CYS A 113 -5.65 -7.90 26.92
N GLU A 114 -6.47 -6.93 26.54
CA GLU A 114 -7.88 -6.94 26.94
C GLU A 114 -8.60 -8.17 26.33
N PRO A 115 -9.41 -8.93 27.09
CA PRO A 115 -9.93 -10.23 26.63
C PRO A 115 -10.74 -10.17 25.33
N GLN A 116 -11.45 -9.07 25.10
CA GLN A 116 -12.31 -8.89 23.94
C GLN A 116 -11.56 -8.50 22.65
N VAL A 117 -10.26 -8.19 22.73
CA VAL A 117 -9.44 -7.95 21.53
C VAL A 117 -9.32 -9.24 20.75
N ALA A 118 -9.89 -9.23 19.56
CA ALA A 118 -9.96 -10.37 18.64
C ALA A 118 -9.02 -10.22 17.45
N ILE A 119 -8.67 -8.98 17.08
CA ILE A 119 -7.83 -8.68 15.91
C ILE A 119 -6.81 -7.60 16.26
N VAL A 120 -5.56 -7.83 15.86
CA VAL A 120 -4.55 -6.78 15.70
C VAL A 120 -4.34 -6.57 14.20
N SER A 121 -4.68 -5.38 13.70
CA SER A 121 -4.52 -5.05 12.28
C SER A 121 -3.38 -4.03 12.08
N LEU A 122 -2.79 -3.97 10.88
CA LEU A 122 -1.58 -3.17 10.64
C LEU A 122 -1.62 -2.39 9.32
N THR A 123 -1.25 -1.11 9.36
CA THR A 123 -0.79 -0.32 8.20
C THR A 123 0.51 0.42 8.56
N ILE A 124 1.57 -0.36 8.76
CA ILE A 124 2.85 0.11 9.30
C ILE A 124 3.90 0.41 8.23
N THR A 125 3.51 0.39 6.95
CA THR A 125 4.38 0.41 5.76
C THR A 125 5.27 -0.82 5.65
N GLU A 126 5.78 -1.11 4.45
CA GLU A 126 6.57 -2.30 4.14
C GLU A 126 7.82 -2.44 5.03
N LYS A 127 8.45 -1.30 5.36
CA LYS A 127 9.61 -1.22 6.27
C LYS A 127 9.28 -1.59 7.72
N GLY A 128 8.02 -1.46 8.15
CA GLY A 128 7.59 -1.74 9.52
C GLY A 128 7.70 -3.21 9.92
N TYR A 129 7.76 -4.12 8.94
CA TYR A 129 7.89 -5.56 9.14
C TYR A 129 9.33 -6.00 9.42
N CYS A 130 10.32 -5.11 9.19
CA CYS A 130 11.75 -5.41 9.32
C CYS A 130 12.17 -6.68 8.54
N HIS A 131 11.55 -6.92 7.39
CA HIS A 131 11.78 -8.08 6.54
C HIS A 131 12.71 -7.75 5.36
N SER A 132 13.36 -8.78 4.83
CA SER A 132 14.08 -8.72 3.55
C SER A 132 13.05 -8.72 2.42
N PRO A 133 12.94 -7.66 1.59
CA PRO A 133 11.97 -7.61 0.50
C PRO A 133 12.11 -8.76 -0.50
N ALA A 134 13.32 -9.31 -0.63
CA ALA A 134 13.61 -10.41 -1.55
C ALA A 134 13.14 -11.77 -1.05
N THR A 135 13.09 -11.99 0.27
CA THR A 135 12.80 -13.31 0.84
C THR A 135 11.53 -13.35 1.69
N GLY A 136 10.99 -12.20 2.10
CA GLY A 136 9.88 -12.14 3.05
C GLY A 136 10.28 -12.52 4.48
N GLU A 137 11.56 -12.77 4.74
CA GLU A 137 12.07 -13.23 6.04
C GLU A 137 12.47 -12.06 6.94
N LEU A 138 12.37 -12.26 8.26
CA LEU A 138 12.81 -11.29 9.25
C LEU A 138 14.33 -11.07 9.17
N MET A 139 14.76 -9.81 9.11
CA MET A 139 16.17 -9.43 9.21
C MET A 139 16.58 -9.36 10.68
N LEU A 140 17.11 -10.46 11.22
CA LEU A 140 17.53 -10.55 12.63
C LEU A 140 18.67 -9.57 13.00
N ASP A 141 19.47 -9.18 12.01
CA ASP A 141 20.55 -8.20 12.13
C ASP A 141 20.06 -6.75 12.00
N ASN A 142 18.78 -6.53 11.70
CA ASN A 142 18.19 -5.20 11.72
C ASN A 142 18.35 -4.59 13.13
N PRO A 143 18.92 -3.37 13.28
CA PRO A 143 19.21 -2.79 14.59
C PRO A 143 18.00 -2.70 15.52
N MET A 144 16.80 -2.48 14.98
CA MET A 144 15.57 -2.41 15.78
C MET A 144 15.15 -3.79 16.28
N ILE A 145 15.28 -4.82 15.45
CA ILE A 145 14.98 -6.22 15.83
C ILE A 145 16.02 -6.72 16.84
N ALA A 146 17.30 -6.47 16.59
CA ALA A 146 18.37 -6.84 17.53
C ALA A 146 18.19 -6.16 18.90
N ALA A 147 17.75 -4.90 18.93
CA ALA A 147 17.45 -4.19 20.18
C ALA A 147 16.23 -4.77 20.91
N ASP A 148 15.16 -5.10 20.17
CA ASP A 148 13.98 -5.75 20.74
C ASP A 148 14.31 -7.13 21.31
N LEU A 149 15.13 -7.94 20.64
CA LEU A 149 15.56 -9.26 21.12
C LEU A 149 16.43 -9.18 22.38
N GLN A 150 17.17 -8.08 22.60
CA GLN A 150 17.90 -7.87 23.86
C GLN A 150 16.98 -7.54 25.03
N ASN A 151 15.80 -6.97 24.77
CA ASN A 151 14.81 -6.64 25.79
C ASN A 151 13.38 -6.93 25.29
N PRO A 152 13.01 -8.22 25.16
CA PRO A 152 11.75 -8.63 24.52
C PRO A 152 10.50 -8.22 25.32
N LYS A 153 10.67 -7.74 26.55
CA LYS A 153 9.60 -7.17 27.39
C LYS A 153 9.37 -5.68 27.15
N GLN A 154 10.26 -5.00 26.42
CA GLN A 154 10.11 -3.60 26.02
C GLN A 154 10.34 -3.40 24.52
N PRO A 155 9.63 -4.13 23.65
CA PRO A 155 9.82 -4.03 22.21
C PRO A 155 9.37 -2.68 21.65
N LYS A 156 10.01 -2.25 20.56
CA LYS A 156 9.66 -1.04 19.80
C LYS A 156 9.11 -1.35 18.41
N THR A 157 9.43 -2.53 17.88
CA THR A 157 8.97 -2.97 16.55
C THR A 157 7.60 -3.60 16.63
N ALA A 158 6.83 -3.54 15.54
CA ALA A 158 5.52 -4.18 15.48
C ALA A 158 5.57 -5.71 15.71
N PRO A 159 6.51 -6.48 15.10
CA PRO A 159 6.67 -7.90 15.43
C PRO A 159 6.93 -8.14 16.92
N GLY A 160 7.83 -7.37 17.53
CA GLY A 160 8.13 -7.49 18.96
C GLY A 160 6.94 -7.20 19.85
N VAL A 161 6.20 -6.11 19.60
CA VAL A 161 5.00 -5.73 20.35
C VAL A 161 3.90 -6.79 20.22
N VAL A 162 3.67 -7.33 19.02
CA VAL A 162 2.70 -8.40 18.78
C VAL A 162 3.08 -9.66 19.55
N VAL A 163 4.33 -10.09 19.48
CA VAL A 163 4.80 -11.31 20.18
C VAL A 163 4.72 -11.14 21.69
N GLU A 164 5.10 -10.00 22.25
CA GLU A 164 4.99 -9.76 23.69
C GLU A 164 3.53 -9.73 24.16
N ALA A 165 2.62 -9.11 23.40
CA ALA A 165 1.19 -9.15 23.71
C ALA A 165 0.64 -10.59 23.70
N LEU A 166 1.01 -11.40 22.69
CA LEU A 166 0.63 -12.82 22.62
C LEU A 166 1.22 -13.63 23.79
N ALA A 167 2.46 -13.36 24.19
CA ALA A 167 3.09 -13.99 25.35
C ALA A 167 2.31 -13.70 26.64
N ARG A 168 1.90 -12.45 26.85
CA ARG A 168 1.08 -12.05 28.01
C ARG A 168 -0.30 -12.69 27.99
N ARG A 169 -0.94 -12.76 26.82
CA ARG A 169 -2.24 -13.44 26.65
C ARG A 169 -2.13 -14.94 26.95
N LYS A 170 -1.11 -15.63 26.42
CA LYS A 170 -0.80 -17.04 26.73
C LYS A 170 -0.63 -17.24 28.25
N ALA A 171 0.19 -16.40 28.90
CA ALA A 171 0.45 -16.49 30.33
C ALA A 171 -0.82 -16.23 31.19
N ALA A 172 -1.73 -15.38 30.71
CA ALA A 172 -3.00 -15.08 31.36
C ALA A 172 -4.14 -16.06 31.02
N GLY A 173 -3.89 -17.07 30.17
CA GLY A 173 -4.92 -18.00 29.71
C GLY A 173 -5.97 -17.37 28.79
N LEU A 174 -5.64 -16.26 28.13
CA LEU A 174 -6.51 -15.58 27.16
C LEU A 174 -6.35 -16.20 25.77
N ALA A 175 -7.44 -16.19 25.00
CA ALA A 175 -7.41 -16.59 23.60
C ALA A 175 -6.48 -15.68 22.78
N ALA A 176 -5.86 -16.21 21.73
CA ALA A 176 -5.11 -15.41 20.77
C ALA A 176 -6.02 -14.43 20.00
N PHE A 177 -5.41 -13.40 19.41
CA PHE A 177 -6.04 -12.58 18.38
C PHE A 177 -5.51 -12.97 17.00
N THR A 178 -6.27 -12.69 15.95
CA THR A 178 -5.78 -12.72 14.57
C THR A 178 -4.87 -11.52 14.32
N VAL A 179 -3.80 -11.71 13.54
CA VAL A 179 -2.92 -10.62 13.10
C VAL A 179 -3.14 -10.35 11.61
N MET A 180 -3.81 -9.25 11.28
CA MET A 180 -4.27 -8.94 9.93
C MET A 180 -3.47 -7.80 9.33
N SER A 181 -2.56 -8.10 8.41
CA SER A 181 -1.87 -7.07 7.64
C SER A 181 -2.84 -6.40 6.65
N CYS A 182 -2.75 -5.07 6.54
CA CYS A 182 -3.42 -4.27 5.52
C CYS A 182 -2.39 -3.39 4.77
N ASP A 183 -1.12 -3.77 4.79
CA ASP A 183 -0.07 -3.12 4.02
C ASP A 183 -0.01 -3.68 2.59
N ASN A 184 0.47 -2.88 1.66
CA ASN A 184 0.47 -3.20 0.24
C ASN A 184 1.67 -4.09 -0.17
N MET A 185 1.72 -5.31 0.38
CA MET A 185 2.71 -6.34 0.05
C MET A 185 2.00 -7.57 -0.53
N PRO A 186 2.62 -8.31 -1.45
CA PRO A 186 2.14 -9.64 -1.83
C PRO A 186 2.10 -10.56 -0.62
N GLU A 187 1.04 -11.36 -0.49
CA GLU A 187 0.88 -12.35 0.58
C GLU A 187 1.17 -11.75 1.96
N ASN A 188 0.66 -10.54 2.22
CA ASN A 188 1.02 -9.73 3.38
C ASN A 188 0.74 -10.45 4.72
N GLY A 189 -0.24 -11.36 4.77
CA GLY A 189 -0.48 -12.28 5.89
C GLY A 189 0.66 -13.28 6.08
N HIS A 190 1.19 -13.88 5.01
CA HIS A 190 2.35 -14.78 5.08
C HIS A 190 3.62 -14.05 5.51
N VAL A 191 3.87 -12.83 5.01
CA VAL A 191 4.99 -12.00 5.49
C VAL A 191 4.85 -11.75 6.99
N MET A 192 3.66 -11.35 7.44
CA MET A 192 3.38 -11.12 8.87
C MET A 192 3.61 -12.38 9.72
N ARG A 193 3.12 -13.54 9.26
CA ARG A 193 3.37 -14.83 9.90
C ARG A 193 4.86 -15.10 10.02
N ASN A 194 5.61 -14.97 8.92
CA ASN A 194 7.03 -15.28 8.88
C ASN A 194 7.82 -14.41 9.87
N VAL A 195 7.55 -13.09 9.90
CA VAL A 195 8.28 -12.18 10.80
C VAL A 195 7.92 -12.40 12.27
N VAL A 196 6.64 -12.66 12.59
CA VAL A 196 6.20 -12.94 13.96
C VAL A 196 6.74 -14.27 14.44
N THR A 197 6.64 -15.33 13.65
CA THR A 197 7.15 -16.65 14.00
C THR A 197 8.67 -16.62 14.15
N ALA A 198 9.41 -15.97 13.25
CA ALA A 198 10.86 -15.87 13.35
C ALA A 198 11.30 -15.09 14.61
N TYR A 199 10.62 -13.96 14.89
CA TYR A 199 10.90 -13.18 16.10
C TYR A 199 10.56 -14.00 17.36
N ALA A 200 9.39 -14.62 17.41
CA ALA A 200 8.98 -15.45 18.55
C ALA A 200 9.96 -16.59 18.79
N ARG A 201 10.42 -17.26 17.73
CA ARG A 201 11.37 -18.38 17.81
C ARG A 201 12.74 -17.93 18.33
N ALA A 202 13.16 -16.70 17.99
CA ALA A 202 14.37 -16.09 18.54
C ALA A 202 14.25 -15.70 20.03
N VAL A 203 13.03 -15.50 20.53
CA VAL A 203 12.76 -15.19 21.95
C VAL A 203 12.54 -16.47 22.78
N ASP A 204 11.65 -17.35 22.32
CA ASP A 204 11.21 -18.57 22.99
C ASP A 204 10.52 -19.53 21.99
N GLU A 205 11.09 -20.73 21.80
CA GLU A 205 10.56 -21.76 20.89
C GLU A 205 9.16 -22.24 21.30
N GLU A 206 8.85 -22.32 22.60
CA GLU A 206 7.52 -22.77 23.06
C GLU A 206 6.45 -21.71 22.73
N LEU A 207 6.80 -20.43 22.86
CA LEU A 207 5.94 -19.33 22.45
C LEU A 207 5.70 -19.36 20.93
N ALA A 208 6.74 -19.58 20.13
CA ALA A 208 6.62 -19.69 18.68
C ALA A 208 5.66 -20.82 18.27
N ALA A 209 5.83 -22.01 18.85
CA ALA A 209 4.94 -23.14 18.60
C ALA A 209 3.48 -22.86 19.02
N TRP A 210 3.29 -22.14 20.13
CA TRP A 210 1.95 -21.73 20.56
C TRP A 210 1.33 -20.73 19.57
N ILE A 211 2.08 -19.74 19.10
CA ILE A 211 1.64 -18.75 18.11
C ILE A 211 1.24 -19.44 16.81
N GLU A 212 2.06 -20.35 16.28
CA GLU A 212 1.75 -21.12 15.06
C GLU A 212 0.45 -21.92 15.15
N GLN A 213 0.09 -22.38 16.35
CA GLN A 213 -1.12 -23.18 16.59
C GLN A 213 -2.38 -22.34 16.85
N HIS A 214 -2.23 -21.14 17.42
CA HIS A 214 -3.36 -20.36 17.95
C HIS A 214 -3.62 -19.05 17.21
N VAL A 215 -2.71 -18.58 16.35
CA VAL A 215 -2.82 -17.30 15.64
C VAL A 215 -2.99 -17.55 14.14
N THR A 216 -3.93 -16.84 13.52
CA THR A 216 -4.03 -16.76 12.05
C THR A 216 -3.51 -15.42 11.54
N PHE A 217 -3.05 -15.46 10.29
CA PHE A 217 -2.46 -14.32 9.59
C PHE A 217 -3.10 -14.20 8.20
N PRO A 218 -4.38 -13.80 8.10
CA PRO A 218 -5.06 -13.70 6.81
C PRO A 218 -4.38 -12.65 5.93
N SER A 219 -4.18 -12.98 4.66
CA SER A 219 -3.73 -11.98 3.68
C SER A 219 -4.89 -11.08 3.26
N THR A 220 -4.57 -9.87 2.81
CA THR A 220 -5.57 -8.91 2.32
C THR A 220 -5.09 -8.14 1.10
N MET A 221 -5.99 -7.90 0.15
CA MET A 221 -5.81 -6.92 -0.90
C MET A 221 -6.58 -5.66 -0.53
N VAL A 222 -5.86 -4.56 -0.34
CA VAL A 222 -6.44 -3.27 0.00
C VAL A 222 -6.24 -2.27 -1.15
N ASP A 223 -7.31 -1.56 -1.52
CA ASP A 223 -7.24 -0.55 -2.56
C ASP A 223 -8.14 0.65 -2.27
N ARG A 224 -7.49 1.82 -2.18
CA ARG A 224 -8.08 3.15 -2.16
C ARG A 224 -6.95 4.16 -2.33
N ILE A 225 -7.05 5.07 -3.29
CA ILE A 225 -6.10 6.17 -3.44
C ILE A 225 -6.36 7.19 -2.33
N VAL A 226 -5.37 7.35 -1.46
CA VAL A 226 -5.37 8.28 -0.33
C VAL A 226 -4.08 9.08 -0.38
N PRO A 227 -4.07 10.28 -1.00
CA PRO A 227 -2.89 11.13 -1.03
C PRO A 227 -2.45 11.54 0.37
N ALA A 228 -1.18 11.96 0.49
CA ALA A 228 -0.71 12.57 1.73
C ALA A 228 -1.52 13.83 2.05
N VAL A 229 -1.86 14.02 3.32
CA VAL A 229 -2.58 15.21 3.79
C VAL A 229 -1.64 16.40 3.77
N THR A 230 -2.04 17.47 3.08
CA THR A 230 -1.33 18.76 3.05
C THR A 230 -2.21 19.84 3.70
N PRO A 231 -1.67 21.03 4.01
CA PRO A 231 -2.49 22.17 4.46
C PRO A 231 -3.66 22.45 3.50
N GLU A 232 -3.44 22.37 2.20
CA GLU A 232 -4.46 22.57 1.18
C GLU A 232 -5.54 21.47 1.21
N THR A 233 -5.17 20.23 1.54
CA THR A 233 -6.12 19.15 1.77
C THR A 233 -7.06 19.50 2.93
N LEU A 234 -6.49 19.97 4.05
CA LEU A 234 -7.27 20.34 5.23
C LEU A 234 -8.16 21.57 4.99
N ASP A 235 -7.65 22.57 4.26
CA ASP A 235 -8.40 23.75 3.86
C ASP A 235 -9.60 23.37 2.98
N LYS A 236 -9.43 22.41 2.07
CA LYS A 236 -10.53 21.86 1.25
C LYS A 236 -11.56 21.12 2.11
N ILE A 237 -11.13 20.28 3.04
CA ILE A 237 -12.04 19.57 3.97
C ILE A 237 -12.86 20.60 4.76
N GLU A 238 -12.21 21.62 5.31
CA GLU A 238 -12.88 22.70 6.05
C GLU A 238 -13.87 23.46 5.17
N HIS A 239 -13.48 23.80 3.93
CA HIS A 239 -14.37 24.49 3.00
C HIS A 239 -15.67 23.72 2.71
N ILE A 240 -15.58 22.39 2.61
CA ILE A 240 -16.71 21.53 2.25
C ILE A 240 -17.59 21.21 3.44
N THR A 241 -16.97 20.92 4.57
CA THR A 241 -17.65 20.47 5.78
C THR A 241 -18.05 21.63 6.70
N GLY A 242 -17.44 22.80 6.54
CA GLY A 242 -17.57 23.93 7.45
C GLY A 242 -16.80 23.79 8.77
N VAL A 243 -15.99 22.73 8.93
CA VAL A 243 -15.26 22.44 10.17
C VAL A 243 -13.81 22.06 9.86
N ARG A 244 -12.86 22.75 10.52
CA ARG A 244 -11.45 22.35 10.48
C ARG A 244 -11.25 21.07 11.28
N ASP A 245 -10.70 20.05 10.62
CA ASP A 245 -10.33 18.78 11.23
C ASP A 245 -8.84 18.49 11.00
N PRO A 246 -7.97 18.60 12.02
CA PRO A 246 -6.55 18.27 11.88
C PRO A 246 -6.29 16.77 11.62
N ALA A 247 -7.24 15.89 11.98
CA ALA A 247 -7.19 14.46 11.67
C ALA A 247 -7.93 14.10 10.36
N GLY A 248 -8.38 15.09 9.60
CA GLY A 248 -9.10 14.89 8.34
C GLY A 248 -8.23 14.26 7.25
N VAL A 249 -8.84 13.42 6.40
CA VAL A 249 -8.20 12.78 5.24
C VAL A 249 -9.04 12.95 3.99
N ALA A 250 -8.38 12.98 2.83
CA ALA A 250 -9.01 13.02 1.52
C ALA A 250 -8.66 11.76 0.72
N CYS A 251 -9.63 11.24 -0.03
CA CYS A 251 -9.48 10.01 -0.80
C CYS A 251 -10.38 9.99 -2.04
N GLU A 252 -10.15 9.04 -2.95
CA GLU A 252 -11.12 8.74 -4.00
C GLU A 252 -12.38 8.05 -3.41
N PRO A 253 -13.54 8.11 -4.11
CA PRO A 253 -14.73 7.36 -3.68
C PRO A 253 -14.57 5.85 -3.79
N PHE A 254 -13.79 5.36 -4.76
CA PHE A 254 -13.53 3.94 -4.91
C PHE A 254 -12.82 3.37 -3.68
N ARG A 255 -13.28 2.21 -3.22
CA ARG A 255 -12.61 1.41 -2.19
C ARG A 255 -12.86 -0.06 -2.48
N GLN A 256 -11.83 -0.89 -2.28
CA GLN A 256 -11.94 -2.34 -2.36
C GLN A 256 -11.13 -2.97 -1.23
N TRP A 257 -11.67 -4.03 -0.64
CA TRP A 257 -11.00 -4.80 0.39
C TRP A 257 -11.33 -6.27 0.20
N VAL A 258 -10.34 -7.05 -0.21
CA VAL A 258 -10.45 -8.51 -0.31
C VAL A 258 -9.72 -9.10 0.88
N ILE A 259 -10.37 -10.00 1.61
CA ILE A 259 -9.90 -10.52 2.89
C ILE A 259 -9.97 -12.04 2.87
N GLU A 260 -8.88 -12.70 3.21
CA GLU A 260 -8.89 -14.14 3.49
C GLU A 260 -9.73 -14.40 4.75
N ASP A 261 -10.79 -15.20 4.65
CA ASP A 261 -11.71 -15.45 5.77
C ASP A 261 -11.16 -16.49 6.77
N ASN A 262 -10.11 -16.09 7.49
CA ASN A 262 -9.34 -16.97 8.39
C ASN A 262 -9.04 -16.27 9.72
N PHE A 263 -10.01 -16.26 10.64
CA PHE A 263 -9.96 -15.54 11.91
C PHE A 263 -10.17 -16.47 13.12
N VAL A 264 -9.30 -16.39 14.14
CA VAL A 264 -9.35 -17.28 15.31
C VAL A 264 -10.34 -16.85 16.39
N SER A 265 -10.68 -15.55 16.43
CA SER A 265 -11.49 -14.95 17.49
C SER A 265 -12.65 -14.12 16.94
N GLY A 266 -13.17 -14.52 15.77
CA GLY A 266 -14.22 -13.81 15.04
C GLY A 266 -13.72 -12.55 14.33
N ARG A 267 -14.61 -11.92 13.58
CA ARG A 267 -14.37 -10.67 12.83
C ARG A 267 -15.68 -9.89 12.64
N PRO A 268 -15.62 -8.60 12.28
CA PRO A 268 -16.78 -7.89 11.76
C PRO A 268 -17.32 -8.55 10.48
N GLU A 269 -18.61 -8.36 10.22
CA GLU A 269 -19.29 -8.77 8.98
C GLU A 269 -18.95 -7.80 7.82
N TRP A 270 -17.66 -7.59 7.53
CA TRP A 270 -17.16 -6.63 6.53
C TRP A 270 -17.77 -6.82 5.13
N GLU A 271 -18.23 -8.03 4.81
CA GLU A 271 -18.96 -8.31 3.57
C GLU A 271 -20.21 -7.43 3.41
N LYS A 272 -20.87 -7.05 4.51
CA LYS A 272 -22.05 -6.16 4.48
C LYS A 272 -21.69 -4.71 4.16
N ALA A 273 -20.46 -4.29 4.46
CA ALA A 273 -19.91 -2.99 4.06
C ALA A 273 -19.23 -3.01 2.68
N GLY A 274 -19.27 -4.15 1.98
CA GLY A 274 -18.75 -4.34 0.62
C GLY A 274 -17.34 -4.93 0.53
N ALA A 275 -16.80 -5.50 1.61
CA ALA A 275 -15.56 -6.28 1.51
C ALA A 275 -15.82 -7.64 0.85
N GLU A 276 -14.81 -8.19 0.19
CA GLU A 276 -14.88 -9.50 -0.47
C GLU A 276 -14.18 -10.53 0.41
N LEU A 277 -14.96 -11.38 1.07
CA LEU A 277 -14.44 -12.47 1.90
C LEU A 277 -14.20 -13.68 1.02
N VAL A 278 -12.94 -14.11 0.93
CA VAL A 278 -12.49 -15.17 0.02
C VAL A 278 -11.63 -16.19 0.75
N ALA A 279 -11.42 -17.35 0.13
CA ALA A 279 -10.51 -18.37 0.66
C ALA A 279 -9.03 -18.11 0.28
N ASP A 280 -8.79 -17.39 -0.82
CA ASP A 280 -7.45 -17.08 -1.33
C ASP A 280 -7.46 -15.69 -1.99
N VAL A 281 -6.60 -14.81 -1.46
CA VAL A 281 -6.49 -13.41 -1.87
C VAL A 281 -5.45 -13.20 -2.98
N ILE A 282 -4.52 -14.13 -3.15
CA ILE A 282 -3.38 -14.01 -4.08
C ILE A 282 -3.82 -13.61 -5.50
N PRO A 283 -4.88 -14.20 -6.09
CA PRO A 283 -5.29 -13.81 -7.44
C PRO A 283 -5.75 -12.34 -7.55
N PHE A 284 -6.32 -11.78 -6.47
CA PHE A 284 -6.77 -10.39 -6.41
C PHE A 284 -5.59 -9.43 -6.17
N GLU A 285 -4.62 -9.84 -5.34
CA GLU A 285 -3.34 -9.12 -5.18
C GLU A 285 -2.60 -9.02 -6.51
N GLU A 286 -2.41 -10.14 -7.23
CA GLU A 286 -1.77 -10.14 -8.55
C GLU A 286 -2.51 -9.22 -9.53
N MET A 287 -3.85 -9.28 -9.55
CA MET A 287 -4.68 -8.43 -10.40
C MET A 287 -4.41 -6.95 -10.12
N LYS A 288 -4.44 -6.55 -8.86
CA LYS A 288 -4.23 -5.15 -8.47
C LYS A 288 -2.77 -4.72 -8.65
N LEU A 289 -1.80 -5.54 -8.27
CA LEU A 289 -0.37 -5.22 -8.41
C LEU A 289 0.04 -5.06 -9.88
N ARG A 290 -0.51 -5.86 -10.78
CA ARG A 290 -0.17 -5.81 -12.21
C ARG A 290 -0.99 -4.77 -12.95
N MET A 291 -2.33 -4.82 -12.89
CA MET A 291 -3.18 -3.92 -13.68
C MET A 291 -3.20 -2.50 -13.13
N LEU A 292 -3.32 -2.32 -11.80
CA LEU A 292 -3.28 -0.99 -11.19
C LEU A 292 -1.82 -0.58 -10.98
N ASN A 293 -1.08 -1.25 -10.10
CA ASN A 293 0.23 -0.74 -9.73
C ASN A 293 1.25 -0.75 -10.88
N GLY A 294 1.20 -1.75 -11.78
CA GLY A 294 2.01 -1.79 -13.00
C GLY A 294 1.73 -0.65 -13.96
N SER A 295 0.46 -0.35 -14.25
CA SER A 295 0.11 0.81 -15.09
C SER A 295 0.44 2.14 -14.41
N HIS A 296 0.28 2.25 -13.09
CA HIS A 296 0.71 3.43 -12.34
C HIS A 296 2.21 3.68 -12.48
N SER A 297 3.05 2.63 -12.35
CA SER A 297 4.50 2.77 -12.53
C SER A 297 4.88 3.10 -13.97
N PHE A 298 4.21 2.52 -14.97
CA PHE A 298 4.38 2.87 -16.38
C PHE A 298 4.13 4.36 -16.62
N LEU A 299 2.98 4.87 -16.14
CA LEU A 299 2.60 6.27 -16.24
C LEU A 299 3.53 7.19 -15.44
N ALA A 300 3.98 6.76 -14.27
CA ALA A 300 4.84 7.56 -13.41
C ALA A 300 6.18 7.92 -14.09
N TYR A 301 6.90 6.93 -14.60
CA TYR A 301 8.22 7.18 -15.22
C TYR A 301 8.08 7.92 -16.54
N LEU A 302 7.23 7.41 -17.44
CA LEU A 302 7.06 7.98 -18.78
C LEU A 302 6.34 9.33 -18.75
N GLY A 303 5.41 9.52 -17.80
CA GLY A 303 4.70 10.77 -17.62
C GLY A 303 5.60 11.84 -17.04
N TYR A 304 6.38 11.51 -16.00
CA TYR A 304 7.36 12.45 -15.44
C TYR A 304 8.36 12.92 -16.49
N LEU A 305 8.93 11.99 -17.28
CA LEU A 305 9.88 12.33 -18.35
C LEU A 305 9.26 13.21 -19.43
N ALA A 306 7.96 13.04 -19.73
CA ALA A 306 7.20 13.88 -20.65
C ALA A 306 6.74 15.23 -20.05
N GLY A 307 7.07 15.52 -18.78
CA GLY A 307 6.69 16.76 -18.09
C GLY A 307 5.31 16.73 -17.43
N TYR A 308 4.66 15.57 -17.31
CA TYR A 308 3.40 15.41 -16.60
C TYR A 308 3.63 15.26 -15.10
N GLN A 309 3.16 16.24 -14.33
CA GLN A 309 3.40 16.31 -12.88
C GLN A 309 2.53 15.32 -12.11
N HIS A 310 1.31 15.05 -12.59
CA HIS A 310 0.33 14.18 -11.94
C HIS A 310 -0.22 13.12 -12.90
N ILE A 311 -0.82 12.06 -12.33
CA ILE A 311 -1.45 10.99 -13.12
C ILE A 311 -2.61 11.49 -13.97
N ASN A 312 -3.42 12.44 -13.48
CA ASN A 312 -4.50 13.03 -14.28
C ASN A 312 -3.95 13.75 -15.52
N ASP A 313 -2.77 14.40 -15.42
CA ASP A 313 -2.13 15.08 -16.56
C ASP A 313 -1.71 14.05 -17.63
N CYS A 314 -1.34 12.83 -17.22
CA CYS A 314 -1.08 11.73 -18.15
C CYS A 314 -2.38 11.22 -18.81
N MET A 315 -3.50 11.21 -18.08
CA MET A 315 -4.79 10.77 -18.61
C MET A 315 -5.42 11.74 -19.62
N ASP A 316 -5.05 13.01 -19.56
CA ASP A 316 -5.42 14.02 -20.57
C ASP A 316 -4.75 13.77 -21.93
N ASP A 317 -3.61 13.06 -21.97
CA ASP A 317 -2.97 12.59 -23.20
C ASP A 317 -3.58 11.25 -23.65
N GLU A 318 -4.27 11.27 -24.80
CA GLU A 318 -4.94 10.09 -25.37
C GLU A 318 -3.98 8.90 -25.57
N ASN A 319 -2.71 9.15 -25.91
CA ASN A 319 -1.75 8.08 -26.15
C ASN A 319 -1.36 7.38 -24.85
N TYR A 320 -1.18 8.13 -23.76
CA TYR A 320 -0.89 7.57 -22.45
C TYR A 320 -2.09 6.79 -21.90
N ARG A 321 -3.31 7.32 -22.09
CA ARG A 321 -4.55 6.63 -21.73
C ARG A 321 -4.71 5.32 -22.51
N LEU A 322 -4.49 5.33 -23.82
CA LEU A 322 -4.55 4.14 -24.67
C LEU A 322 -3.47 3.11 -24.29
N ALA A 323 -2.23 3.56 -24.10
CA ALA A 323 -1.11 2.70 -23.72
C ALA A 323 -1.33 2.07 -22.34
N ALA A 324 -1.78 2.84 -21.35
CA ALA A 324 -2.08 2.31 -20.01
C ALA A 324 -3.19 1.26 -20.06
N ARG A 325 -4.28 1.53 -20.78
CA ARG A 325 -5.39 0.58 -20.93
C ARG A 325 -4.97 -0.70 -21.67
N ALA A 326 -4.15 -0.58 -22.70
CA ALA A 326 -3.64 -1.75 -23.41
C ALA A 326 -2.64 -2.54 -22.58
N LEU A 327 -1.74 -1.88 -21.83
CA LEU A 327 -0.89 -2.53 -20.85
C LEU A 327 -1.75 -3.33 -19.86
N MET A 328 -2.82 -2.75 -19.32
CA MET A 328 -3.73 -3.44 -18.40
C MET A 328 -4.36 -4.69 -19.02
N LEU A 329 -4.90 -4.61 -20.23
CA LEU A 329 -5.74 -5.67 -20.81
C LEU A 329 -5.00 -6.67 -21.69
N GLN A 330 -3.96 -6.24 -22.40
CA GLN A 330 -3.26 -7.05 -23.38
C GLN A 330 -2.00 -7.69 -22.81
N GLU A 331 -1.38 -7.07 -21.80
CA GLU A 331 -0.13 -7.57 -21.21
C GLU A 331 -0.31 -7.98 -19.75
N GLN A 332 -1.02 -7.21 -18.91
CA GLN A 332 -1.18 -7.57 -17.51
C GLN A 332 -2.27 -8.63 -17.29
N ALA A 333 -3.48 -8.41 -17.81
CA ALA A 333 -4.63 -9.28 -17.60
C ALA A 333 -4.41 -10.76 -18.00
N PRO A 334 -3.73 -11.10 -19.13
CA PRO A 334 -3.48 -12.50 -19.50
C PRO A 334 -2.65 -13.29 -18.49
N THR A 335 -1.87 -12.60 -17.65
CA THR A 335 -1.01 -13.22 -16.64
C THR A 335 -1.77 -13.62 -15.37
N LEU A 336 -3.03 -13.20 -15.23
CA LEU A 336 -3.81 -13.31 -14.01
C LEU A 336 -4.60 -14.62 -13.92
N LYS A 337 -4.79 -15.10 -12.69
CA LYS A 337 -5.58 -16.32 -12.39
C LYS A 337 -6.90 -16.03 -11.69
N VAL A 338 -7.24 -14.75 -11.49
CA VAL A 338 -8.45 -14.32 -10.79
C VAL A 338 -9.70 -14.82 -11.51
N LYS A 339 -10.71 -15.23 -10.73
CA LYS A 339 -11.98 -15.75 -11.24
C LYS A 339 -13.11 -14.84 -10.82
N GLY A 340 -14.15 -14.75 -11.65
CA GLY A 340 -15.36 -13.98 -11.33
C GLY A 340 -15.20 -12.46 -11.41
N VAL A 341 -14.07 -11.96 -11.94
CA VAL A 341 -13.84 -10.53 -12.16
C VAL A 341 -13.87 -10.22 -13.65
N ASP A 342 -14.66 -9.21 -14.03
CA ASP A 342 -14.61 -8.62 -15.36
C ASP A 342 -13.39 -7.68 -15.46
N LEU A 343 -12.29 -8.21 -16.00
CA LEU A 343 -11.03 -7.48 -16.12
C LEU A 343 -11.13 -6.28 -17.09
N GLN A 344 -12.03 -6.33 -18.06
CA GLN A 344 -12.26 -5.19 -18.96
C GLN A 344 -12.90 -4.04 -18.19
N ARG A 345 -13.98 -4.33 -17.46
CA ARG A 345 -14.62 -3.35 -16.58
C ARG A 345 -13.66 -2.84 -15.50
N TYR A 346 -12.82 -3.71 -14.95
CA TYR A 346 -11.81 -3.31 -13.97
C TYR A 346 -10.80 -2.33 -14.59
N ALA A 347 -10.25 -2.59 -15.78
CA ALA A 347 -9.35 -1.66 -16.46
C ALA A 347 -10.03 -0.32 -16.78
N ASP A 348 -11.28 -0.34 -17.23
CA ASP A 348 -12.04 0.90 -17.51
C ASP A 348 -12.23 1.72 -16.23
N LEU A 349 -12.52 1.07 -15.10
CA LEU A 349 -12.60 1.71 -13.79
C LEU A 349 -11.25 2.28 -13.33
N LEU A 350 -10.13 1.58 -13.59
CA LEU A 350 -8.80 2.11 -13.28
C LEU A 350 -8.49 3.37 -14.07
N ILE A 351 -8.83 3.41 -15.36
CA ILE A 351 -8.66 4.62 -16.20
C ILE A 351 -9.52 5.77 -15.69
N GLU A 352 -10.77 5.51 -15.29
CA GLU A 352 -11.64 6.51 -14.68
C GLU A 352 -11.03 7.07 -13.38
N ARG A 353 -10.55 6.19 -12.50
CA ARG A 353 -9.87 6.56 -11.24
C ARG A 353 -8.62 7.40 -11.47
N TYR A 354 -7.81 7.05 -12.46
CA TYR A 354 -6.61 7.82 -12.83
C TYR A 354 -6.95 9.19 -13.40
N SER A 355 -8.12 9.32 -14.03
CA SER A 355 -8.59 10.56 -14.64
C SER A 355 -9.24 11.51 -13.62
N ASN A 356 -9.32 11.14 -12.34
CA ASN A 356 -9.97 11.94 -11.32
C ASN A 356 -9.25 13.30 -11.11
N PRO A 357 -9.85 14.44 -11.52
CA PRO A 357 -9.21 15.75 -11.49
C PRO A 357 -9.20 16.36 -10.09
N ALA A 358 -9.89 15.77 -9.11
CA ALA A 358 -9.88 16.25 -7.73
C ALA A 358 -8.62 15.82 -6.96
N LEU A 359 -7.95 14.75 -7.43
CA LEU A 359 -6.74 14.23 -6.84
C LEU A 359 -5.50 14.74 -7.59
N ARG A 360 -4.45 15.09 -6.84
CA ARG A 360 -3.16 15.53 -7.38
C ARG A 360 -2.08 14.49 -7.04
N HIS A 361 -2.24 13.28 -7.57
CA HIS A 361 -1.31 12.18 -7.32
C HIS A 361 -0.07 12.35 -8.21
N ARG A 362 1.05 12.78 -7.61
CA ARG A 362 2.28 13.14 -8.33
C ARG A 362 2.93 11.92 -8.97
N THR A 363 3.33 12.03 -10.24
CA THR A 363 4.12 11.00 -10.94
C THR A 363 5.41 10.70 -10.20
N TRP A 364 6.09 11.73 -9.70
CA TRP A 364 7.29 11.61 -8.86
C TRP A 364 7.08 10.75 -7.62
N GLN A 365 5.95 10.92 -6.91
CA GLN A 365 5.65 10.13 -5.70
C GLN A 365 5.48 8.65 -6.04
N ILE A 366 4.84 8.34 -7.16
CA ILE A 366 4.63 6.96 -7.61
C ILE A 366 5.96 6.33 -8.06
N ALA A 367 6.84 7.12 -8.67
CA ALA A 367 8.17 6.73 -9.15
C ALA A 367 9.19 6.43 -8.03
N MET A 368 8.94 6.85 -6.79
CA MET A 368 9.78 6.50 -5.63
C MET A 368 9.90 4.98 -5.46
N ASP A 369 11.01 4.50 -4.91
CA ASP A 369 11.23 3.08 -4.57
C ASP A 369 10.99 2.12 -5.75
N GLY A 370 11.34 2.56 -6.97
CA GLY A 370 11.16 1.78 -8.19
C GLY A 370 11.82 0.40 -8.14
N SER A 371 12.98 0.29 -7.47
CA SER A 371 13.68 -0.98 -7.26
C SER A 371 12.84 -2.01 -6.49
N GLN A 372 11.98 -1.55 -5.58
CA GLN A 372 11.10 -2.40 -4.76
C GLN A 372 9.78 -2.71 -5.44
N LYS A 373 9.48 -2.04 -6.56
CA LYS A 373 8.17 -2.04 -7.22
C LYS A 373 8.20 -2.80 -8.55
N LEU A 374 9.30 -2.70 -9.31
CA LEU A 374 9.40 -3.33 -10.64
C LEU A 374 9.15 -4.84 -10.64
N PRO A 375 9.70 -5.65 -9.70
CA PRO A 375 9.56 -7.11 -9.74
C PRO A 375 8.11 -7.58 -9.88
N GLN A 376 7.25 -7.19 -8.94
CA GLN A 376 5.85 -7.62 -8.83
C GLN A 376 4.89 -6.85 -9.74
N ARG A 377 5.28 -5.66 -10.23
CA ARG A 377 4.43 -4.80 -11.07
C ARG A 377 4.62 -5.04 -12.58
N MET A 378 5.81 -5.45 -13.00
CA MET A 378 6.16 -5.60 -14.41
C MET A 378 6.95 -6.87 -14.71
N LEU A 379 7.98 -7.20 -13.91
CA LEU A 379 8.93 -8.25 -14.29
C LEU A 379 8.33 -9.65 -14.20
N ASP A 380 7.43 -9.92 -13.24
CA ASP A 380 6.70 -11.20 -13.19
C ASP A 380 5.79 -11.40 -14.41
N SER A 381 5.17 -10.32 -14.90
CA SER A 381 4.39 -10.35 -16.14
C SER A 381 5.28 -10.59 -17.35
N VAL A 382 6.44 -9.95 -17.42
CA VAL A 382 7.45 -10.21 -18.46
C VAL A 382 7.88 -11.68 -18.45
N ARG A 383 8.17 -12.25 -17.27
CA ARG A 383 8.51 -13.68 -17.12
C ARG A 383 7.39 -14.57 -17.65
N TRP A 384 6.13 -14.25 -17.32
CA TRP A 384 4.97 -14.98 -17.84
C TRP A 384 4.92 -14.93 -19.37
N HIS A 385 5.10 -13.76 -19.99
CA HIS A 385 5.07 -13.63 -21.44
C HIS A 385 6.21 -14.36 -22.14
N ILE A 386 7.42 -14.33 -21.58
CA ILE A 386 8.58 -15.07 -22.10
C ILE A 386 8.29 -16.57 -22.11
N VAL A 387 7.77 -17.12 -21.00
CA VAL A 387 7.44 -18.55 -20.89
C VAL A 387 6.32 -18.94 -21.84
N ASN A 388 5.34 -18.06 -22.07
CA ASN A 388 4.18 -18.33 -22.92
C ASN A 388 4.36 -17.89 -24.39
N GLY A 389 5.54 -17.37 -24.77
CA GLY A 389 5.83 -16.94 -26.13
C GLY A 389 4.94 -15.81 -26.66
N SER A 390 4.52 -14.88 -25.79
CA SER A 390 3.66 -13.74 -26.13
C SER A 390 4.37 -12.39 -26.01
N HIS A 391 3.76 -11.33 -26.51
CA HIS A 391 4.34 -9.98 -26.56
C HIS A 391 4.23 -9.26 -25.20
N PHE A 392 5.23 -8.42 -24.89
CA PHE A 392 5.32 -7.63 -23.66
C PHE A 392 5.92 -6.24 -23.93
N ASP A 393 5.54 -5.64 -25.07
CA ASP A 393 6.19 -4.44 -25.61
C ASP A 393 6.00 -3.22 -24.70
N LEU A 394 4.82 -3.03 -24.10
CA LEU A 394 4.54 -1.93 -23.17
C LEU A 394 5.20 -2.15 -21.80
N LEU A 395 5.30 -3.41 -21.33
CA LEU A 395 6.07 -3.77 -20.15
C LEU A 395 7.57 -3.45 -20.36
N ALA A 396 8.14 -3.81 -21.51
CA ALA A 396 9.52 -3.48 -21.85
C ALA A 396 9.74 -1.95 -21.91
N LEU A 397 8.77 -1.21 -22.46
CA LEU A 397 8.79 0.26 -22.45
C LEU A 397 8.69 0.82 -21.03
N GLY A 398 7.87 0.25 -20.14
CA GLY A 398 7.78 0.64 -18.74
C GLY A 398 9.12 0.47 -18.00
N VAL A 399 9.80 -0.66 -18.23
CA VAL A 399 11.15 -0.92 -17.68
C VAL A 399 12.16 0.07 -18.25
N ALA A 400 12.14 0.34 -19.56
CA ALA A 400 13.01 1.33 -20.18
C ALA A 400 12.74 2.75 -19.64
N GLY A 401 11.47 3.09 -19.37
CA GLY A 401 11.08 4.35 -18.73
C GLY A 401 11.70 4.51 -17.34
N TRP A 402 11.67 3.47 -16.51
CA TRP A 402 12.38 3.46 -15.23
C TRP A 402 13.89 3.65 -15.42
N MET A 403 14.52 2.91 -16.33
CA MET A 403 15.96 3.03 -16.62
C MET A 403 16.34 4.45 -17.03
N ARG A 404 15.50 5.10 -17.84
CA ARG A 404 15.71 6.47 -18.32
C ARG A 404 15.54 7.48 -17.20
N TYR A 405 14.55 7.28 -16.34
CA TYR A 405 14.28 8.12 -15.17
C TYR A 405 15.44 8.07 -14.17
N VAL A 406 15.95 6.89 -13.82
CA VAL A 406 17.04 6.74 -12.85
C VAL A 406 18.42 7.17 -13.37
N GLY A 407 18.52 7.53 -14.65
CA GLY A 407 19.66 8.27 -15.19
C GLY A 407 19.87 9.63 -14.51
N GLY A 408 18.83 10.18 -13.84
CA GLY A 408 18.95 11.34 -12.95
C GLY A 408 18.87 12.70 -13.62
N VAL A 409 18.59 12.74 -14.93
CA VAL A 409 18.43 13.99 -15.71
C VAL A 409 17.18 13.86 -16.58
N ASP A 410 16.26 14.83 -16.55
CA ASP A 410 15.04 14.80 -17.35
C ASP A 410 15.28 15.18 -18.84
N GLU A 411 14.21 15.33 -19.61
CA GLU A 411 14.30 15.69 -21.03
C GLU A 411 14.61 17.18 -21.28
N GLN A 412 14.52 18.01 -20.23
CA GLN A 412 14.89 19.44 -20.25
C GLN A 412 16.29 19.68 -19.67
N GLY A 413 17.02 18.60 -19.34
CA GLY A 413 18.38 18.67 -18.78
C GLY A 413 18.43 19.03 -17.30
N GLN A 414 17.30 19.01 -16.57
CA GLN A 414 17.26 19.27 -15.14
C GLN A 414 17.50 17.98 -14.34
N ALA A 415 18.04 18.12 -13.13
CA ALA A 415 18.28 16.99 -12.25
C ALA A 415 16.96 16.40 -11.73
N ILE A 416 16.87 15.06 -11.73
CA ILE A 416 15.78 14.32 -11.11
C ILE A 416 16.23 13.89 -9.71
N GLU A 417 15.46 14.26 -8.68
CA GLU A 417 15.64 13.70 -7.35
C GLU A 417 15.12 12.26 -7.33
N ILE A 418 16.04 11.29 -7.30
CA ILE A 418 15.69 9.87 -7.21
C ILE A 418 15.61 9.48 -5.74
N SER A 419 14.42 9.07 -5.30
CA SER A 419 14.19 8.49 -3.98
C SER A 419 14.02 6.98 -4.13
N ASP A 420 15.02 6.20 -3.71
CA ASP A 420 15.03 4.74 -3.82
C ASP A 420 16.01 4.13 -2.78
N PRO A 421 15.68 3.03 -2.10
CA PRO A 421 16.58 2.39 -1.13
C PRO A 421 17.86 1.82 -1.78
N LEU A 422 17.82 1.46 -3.06
CA LEU A 422 18.97 0.99 -3.83
C LEU A 422 19.69 2.13 -4.58
N LEU A 423 19.43 3.39 -4.24
CA LEU A 423 20.02 4.55 -4.91
C LEU A 423 21.55 4.46 -5.07
N PRO A 424 22.36 4.05 -4.07
CA PRO A 424 23.81 3.93 -4.25
C PRO A 424 24.20 2.92 -5.34
N VAL A 425 23.50 1.79 -5.42
CA VAL A 425 23.73 0.74 -6.42
C VAL A 425 23.34 1.24 -7.81
N ILE A 426 22.17 1.88 -7.91
CA ILE A 426 21.66 2.48 -9.15
C ILE A 426 22.61 3.57 -9.65
N GLN A 427 23.04 4.50 -8.79
CA GLN A 427 23.99 5.56 -9.15
C GLN A 427 25.33 4.99 -9.61
N ASN A 428 25.82 3.93 -8.97
CA ASN A 428 27.06 3.28 -9.39
C ASN A 428 26.93 2.65 -10.79
N ALA A 429 25.82 1.95 -11.07
CA ALA A 429 25.54 1.41 -12.39
C ALA A 429 25.43 2.50 -13.46
N VAL A 430 24.78 3.63 -13.14
CA VAL A 430 24.65 4.78 -14.04
C VAL A 430 26.01 5.44 -14.31
N ARG A 431 26.82 5.69 -13.28
CA ARG A 431 28.14 6.34 -13.39
C ARG A 431 29.19 5.46 -14.10
N SER A 432 29.05 4.14 -14.02
CA SER A 432 29.97 3.19 -14.64
C SER A 432 29.60 2.78 -16.07
N SER A 433 28.57 3.40 -16.65
CA SER A 433 28.10 3.09 -18.00
C SER A 433 27.91 4.35 -18.86
N ASN A 434 28.26 4.24 -20.14
CA ASN A 434 27.89 5.25 -21.12
C ASN A 434 26.38 5.21 -21.40
N GLU A 435 25.84 6.32 -21.90
CA GLU A 435 24.43 6.39 -22.30
C GLU A 435 24.14 5.45 -23.49
N GLY A 436 22.91 4.93 -23.57
CA GLY A 436 22.50 3.99 -24.62
C GLY A 436 22.52 2.52 -24.15
N GLU A 437 23.03 1.60 -24.99
CA GLU A 437 22.96 0.16 -24.71
C GLU A 437 23.78 -0.26 -23.47
N GLU A 438 24.91 0.42 -23.22
CA GLU A 438 25.74 0.16 -22.03
C GLU A 438 24.99 0.47 -20.74
N ARG A 439 24.20 1.56 -20.72
CA ARG A 439 23.35 1.91 -19.58
C ARG A 439 22.32 0.84 -19.29
N VAL A 440 21.63 0.34 -20.32
CA VAL A 440 20.64 -0.73 -20.19
C VAL A 440 21.30 -1.98 -19.60
N ARG A 441 22.46 -2.37 -20.12
CA ARG A 441 23.21 -3.54 -19.63
C ARG A 441 23.63 -3.40 -18.17
N ALA A 442 24.14 -2.23 -17.78
CA ALA A 442 24.59 -1.97 -16.41
C ALA A 442 23.42 -2.00 -15.41
N LEU A 443 22.27 -1.43 -15.76
CA LEU A 443 21.08 -1.45 -14.91
C LEU A 443 20.44 -2.84 -14.84
N LEU A 444 20.41 -3.60 -15.95
CA LEU A 444 19.94 -4.99 -15.95
C LEU A 444 20.78 -5.90 -15.05
N ALA A 445 22.07 -5.59 -14.84
CA ALA A 445 22.95 -6.39 -13.99
C ALA A 445 22.67 -6.24 -12.47
N ILE A 446 21.66 -5.46 -12.08
CA ILE A 446 21.25 -5.33 -10.68
C ILE A 446 20.37 -6.54 -10.31
N ASP A 447 21.00 -7.63 -9.85
CA ASP A 447 20.37 -8.90 -9.44
C ASP A 447 19.16 -8.69 -8.50
N ALA A 448 19.28 -7.73 -7.56
CA ALA A 448 18.23 -7.44 -6.58
C ALA A 448 16.91 -6.94 -7.21
N ILE A 449 16.93 -6.47 -8.46
CA ILE A 449 15.75 -5.99 -9.19
C ILE A 449 15.34 -7.01 -10.26
N PHE A 450 16.29 -7.38 -11.13
CA PHE A 450 15.98 -8.15 -12.34
C PHE A 450 16.14 -9.67 -12.17
N GLY A 451 16.64 -10.13 -11.03
CA GLY A 451 17.09 -11.52 -10.89
C GLY A 451 18.30 -11.82 -11.78
N ARG A 452 18.69 -13.08 -11.84
CA ARG A 452 19.84 -13.54 -12.65
C ARG A 452 19.41 -14.05 -14.02
N GLU A 453 18.14 -14.33 -14.20
CA GLU A 453 17.57 -14.95 -15.38
C GLU A 453 17.22 -13.92 -16.46
N LEU A 454 16.53 -12.82 -16.13
CA LEU A 454 16.12 -11.83 -17.13
C LEU A 454 17.30 -11.20 -17.89
N PRO A 455 18.44 -10.87 -17.26
CA PRO A 455 19.61 -10.35 -17.99
C PRO A 455 20.21 -11.34 -19.00
N GLN A 456 19.88 -12.63 -18.90
CA GLN A 456 20.34 -13.67 -19.85
C GLN A 456 19.34 -13.88 -20.99
N VAL A 457 18.12 -13.34 -20.92
CA VAL A 457 17.11 -13.48 -21.96
C VAL A 457 17.33 -12.43 -23.05
N GLU A 458 17.87 -12.84 -24.21
CA GLU A 458 18.14 -11.95 -25.35
C GLU A 458 16.90 -11.19 -25.82
N LEU A 459 15.74 -11.85 -25.87
CA LEU A 459 14.48 -11.21 -26.26
C LEU A 459 14.15 -10.01 -25.36
N PHE A 460 14.24 -10.19 -24.04
CA PHE A 460 13.96 -9.13 -23.07
C PHE A 460 14.98 -7.99 -23.18
N LYS A 461 16.28 -8.31 -23.21
CA LYS A 461 17.35 -7.32 -23.40
C LYS A 461 17.13 -6.47 -24.64
N ASN A 462 16.82 -7.10 -25.77
CA ASN A 462 16.63 -6.42 -27.04
C ASN A 462 15.41 -5.51 -27.01
N GLN A 463 14.27 -5.96 -26.48
CA GLN A 463 13.06 -5.14 -26.39
C GLN A 463 13.24 -3.92 -25.46
N VAL A 464 13.81 -4.12 -24.27
CA VAL A 464 14.11 -3.01 -23.34
C VAL A 464 15.11 -2.03 -23.97
N THR A 465 16.14 -2.54 -24.64
CA THR A 465 17.15 -1.70 -25.31
C THR A 465 16.52 -0.87 -26.43
N GLN A 466 15.68 -1.48 -27.28
CA GLN A 466 14.98 -0.75 -28.35
C GLN A 466 14.05 0.32 -27.81
N ALA A 467 13.29 0.03 -26.74
CA ALA A 467 12.46 1.01 -26.06
C ALA A 467 13.31 2.15 -25.47
N TYR A 468 14.42 1.83 -24.80
CA TYR A 468 15.33 2.81 -24.20
C TYR A 468 15.95 3.74 -25.23
N LEU A 469 16.43 3.19 -26.36
CA LEU A 469 16.99 3.99 -27.46
C LEU A 469 15.93 4.89 -28.10
N ALA A 470 14.68 4.45 -28.20
CA ALA A 470 13.58 5.30 -28.66
C ALA A 470 13.32 6.47 -27.70
N LEU A 471 13.35 6.22 -26.38
CA LEU A 471 13.23 7.29 -25.37
C LEU A 471 14.36 8.33 -25.50
N LEU A 472 15.59 7.90 -25.77
CA LEU A 472 16.71 8.83 -25.98
C LEU A 472 16.59 9.64 -27.26
N ALA A 473 16.13 9.01 -28.36
CA ALA A 473 16.09 9.63 -29.67
C ALA A 473 14.86 10.54 -29.87
N GLU A 474 13.72 10.15 -29.33
CA GLU A 474 12.41 10.76 -29.62
C GLU A 474 11.77 11.44 -28.40
N GLY A 475 12.22 11.10 -27.18
CA GLY A 475 11.57 11.49 -25.93
C GLY A 475 10.39 10.59 -25.55
N ALA A 476 9.99 10.63 -24.29
CA ALA A 476 8.96 9.77 -23.70
C ALA A 476 7.61 9.97 -24.36
N LYS A 477 7.18 11.23 -24.54
CA LYS A 477 5.87 11.54 -25.12
C LYS A 477 5.70 10.96 -26.52
N ALA A 478 6.69 11.16 -27.40
CA ALA A 478 6.65 10.64 -28.77
C ALA A 478 6.77 9.11 -28.80
N THR A 479 7.61 8.54 -27.94
CA THR A 479 7.78 7.09 -27.83
C THR A 479 6.47 6.41 -27.38
N VAL A 480 5.79 6.94 -26.36
CA VAL A 480 4.48 6.41 -25.93
C VAL A 480 3.47 6.49 -27.07
N ALA A 481 3.40 7.61 -27.81
CA ALA A 481 2.52 7.74 -28.97
C ALA A 481 2.83 6.70 -30.08
N LYS A 482 4.11 6.41 -30.33
CA LYS A 482 4.55 5.40 -31.30
C LYS A 482 4.15 3.98 -30.90
N TYR A 483 4.26 3.64 -29.63
CA TYR A 483 3.79 2.36 -29.11
C TYR A 483 2.25 2.29 -29.13
N ALA A 484 1.59 3.37 -28.75
CA ALA A 484 0.13 3.49 -28.78
C ALA A 484 -0.44 3.32 -30.20
N ALA A 485 0.25 3.84 -31.22
CA ALA A 485 -0.17 3.71 -32.62
C ALA A 485 -0.16 2.25 -33.13
N LYS A 486 0.64 1.36 -32.55
CA LYS A 486 0.66 -0.08 -32.90
C LYS A 486 -0.53 -0.86 -32.33
N LEU A 487 -1.29 -0.26 -31.40
CA LEU A 487 -2.45 -0.86 -30.75
C LEU A 487 -3.76 -0.63 -31.53
N LYS A 488 -3.72 0.30 -32.51
CA LYS A 488 -4.81 0.60 -33.44
C LYS A 488 -4.67 -0.30 -34.66
#